data_AF-A0A1Y1VA09-F1
#
_entry.id   AF-A0A1Y1VA09-F1
#
_cell.length_a   1.000
_cell.length_b   1.000
_cell.length_c   1.000
_cell.angle_alpha   90.00
_cell.angle_beta   90.00
_cell.angle_gamma   90.00
#
_symmetry.space_group_name_H-M   'P 1'
#
loop_
_entity.id
_entity.type
_entity.pdbx_description
1 polymer ?
#
loop_
_entity_poly.entity_id
_entity_poly.type
_entity_poly.pdbx_seq_one_letter_code
_entity_poly.pdbx_strand_id
1 'polypeptide(L)'
;MNKLILFIIYSLFIALFVNAEDNIDANWMKYISNNLYINQINIPGTHDSGTLNIGNYRNDIFDFPIDAVISEFGQTQDLDIREQLEHGIRYLDIRITIKNKNDILYITHNGVKCLKPIHLNPSSNINTLLYLSDVFDLCISFLNKHPTETIIIHLKCDAVPEELGKDNKYKIIKEKVESYCKDIKYIFKLFNN
;
A
#
# COMPACT_ATOMS: atom_id res chain seq x y z
N MET A 1 43.24 0.31 -41.41
CA MET A 1 43.29 -0.62 -40.25
C MET A 1 42.29 -0.13 -39.21
N ASN A 2 41.12 -0.75 -39.19
CA ASN A 2 39.96 -0.34 -38.40
C ASN A 2 40.17 -0.69 -36.92
N LYS A 3 40.32 0.32 -36.05
CA LYS A 3 40.37 0.17 -34.59
C LYS A 3 39.12 0.76 -33.91
N LEU A 4 37.94 0.52 -34.49
CA LEU A 4 36.68 1.04 -33.94
C LEU A 4 35.56 -0.01 -34.00
N ILE A 5 35.79 -1.21 -33.47
CA ILE A 5 34.76 -2.26 -33.32
C ILE A 5 34.77 -2.93 -31.93
N LEU A 6 35.71 -2.60 -31.03
CA LEU A 6 35.84 -3.31 -29.75
C LEU A 6 35.17 -2.64 -28.52
N PHE A 7 34.63 -1.42 -28.65
CA PHE A 7 33.98 -0.74 -27.52
C PHE A 7 32.47 -0.96 -27.44
N ILE A 8 31.78 -1.18 -28.56
CA ILE A 8 30.31 -1.37 -28.58
C ILE A 8 29.92 -2.78 -28.10
N ILE A 9 30.76 -3.79 -28.36
CA ILE A 9 30.46 -5.17 -27.92
C ILE A 9 30.59 -5.28 -26.40
N TYR A 10 31.56 -4.61 -25.77
CA TYR A 10 31.76 -4.67 -24.32
C TYR A 10 30.61 -4.01 -23.54
N SER A 11 30.07 -2.89 -24.03
CA SER A 11 28.91 -2.24 -23.43
C SER A 11 27.59 -3.00 -23.67
N LEU A 12 27.43 -3.67 -24.82
CA LEU A 12 26.26 -4.53 -25.08
C LEU A 12 26.32 -5.85 -24.28
N PHE A 13 27.51 -6.37 -23.97
CA PHE A 13 27.69 -7.59 -23.18
C PHE A 13 27.43 -7.35 -21.69
N ILE A 14 27.77 -6.17 -21.14
CA ILE A 14 27.42 -5.81 -19.76
C ILE A 14 25.90 -5.66 -19.60
N ALA A 15 25.20 -5.13 -20.61
CA ALA A 15 23.73 -5.02 -20.58
C ALA A 15 23.01 -6.39 -20.58
N LEU A 16 23.66 -7.47 -21.02
CA LEU A 16 23.11 -8.83 -21.02
C LEU A 16 23.40 -9.62 -19.74
N PHE A 17 24.26 -9.09 -18.84
CA PHE A 17 24.62 -9.71 -17.56
C PHE A 17 24.22 -8.88 -16.33
N VAL A 18 23.44 -7.81 -16.50
CA VAL A 18 22.58 -7.34 -15.41
C VAL A 18 21.48 -8.38 -15.23
N ASN A 19 21.82 -9.49 -14.58
CA ASN A 19 20.83 -10.19 -13.76
C ASN A 19 20.17 -9.08 -12.93
N ALA A 20 18.84 -8.99 -12.98
CA ALA A 20 18.09 -8.06 -12.14
C ALA A 20 18.73 -8.07 -10.76
N GLU A 21 19.35 -6.96 -10.35
CA GLU A 21 19.84 -6.84 -8.99
C GLU A 21 18.66 -7.23 -8.11
N ASP A 22 18.84 -8.28 -7.31
CA ASP A 22 17.87 -8.64 -6.29
C ASP A 22 17.60 -7.36 -5.53
N ASN A 23 16.39 -6.79 -5.66
CA ASN A 23 16.05 -5.54 -4.97
C ASN A 23 16.22 -5.83 -3.47
N ILE A 24 17.33 -5.34 -2.90
CA ILE A 24 17.78 -5.67 -1.54
C ILE A 24 16.71 -5.17 -0.57
N ASP A 25 16.16 -3.98 -0.83
CA ASP A 25 15.12 -3.38 -0.01
C ASP A 25 13.79 -4.15 -0.10
N ALA A 26 13.44 -4.70 -1.26
CA ALA A 26 12.26 -5.55 -1.38
C ALA A 26 12.45 -6.95 -0.74
N ASN A 27 13.67 -7.36 -0.40
CA ASN A 27 13.97 -8.70 0.10
C ASN A 27 14.81 -8.71 1.38
N TRP A 28 14.78 -7.64 2.17
CA TRP A 28 15.71 -7.48 3.29
C TRP A 28 15.51 -8.51 4.40
N MET A 29 14.29 -9.06 4.56
CA MET A 29 14.03 -10.06 5.59
C MET A 29 14.66 -11.41 5.28
N LYS A 30 14.99 -11.72 4.01
CA LYS A 30 15.72 -12.95 3.63
C LYS A 30 17.09 -13.08 4.30
N TYR A 31 17.66 -11.98 4.77
CA TYR A 31 18.97 -11.94 5.43
C TYR A 31 18.89 -12.03 6.96
N ILE A 32 17.68 -12.12 7.51
CA ILE A 32 17.42 -12.22 8.95
C ILE A 32 17.29 -13.70 9.32
N SER A 33 17.68 -14.05 10.54
CA SER A 33 17.47 -15.41 11.05
C SER A 33 15.97 -15.70 11.24
N ASN A 34 15.51 -16.83 10.68
CA ASN A 34 14.13 -17.33 10.84
C ASN A 34 13.74 -17.70 12.28
N ASN A 35 14.70 -17.66 13.23
CA ASN A 35 14.44 -17.96 14.64
C ASN A 35 14.09 -16.72 15.47
N LEU A 36 14.14 -15.51 14.88
CA LEU A 36 13.74 -14.29 15.58
C LEU A 36 12.22 -14.16 15.59
N TYR A 37 11.68 -13.73 16.73
CA TYR A 37 10.32 -13.25 16.81
C TYR A 37 10.20 -11.85 16.20
N ILE A 38 9.03 -11.49 15.69
CA ILE A 38 8.76 -10.17 15.07
C ILE A 38 9.16 -9.00 15.98
N ASN A 39 8.94 -9.12 17.29
CA ASN A 39 9.29 -8.09 18.28
C ASN A 39 10.80 -7.95 18.56
N GLN A 40 11.64 -8.76 17.92
CA GLN A 40 13.11 -8.68 17.99
C GLN A 40 13.71 -8.06 16.72
N ILE A 41 12.88 -7.69 15.74
CA ILE A 41 13.29 -7.15 14.45
C ILE A 41 12.98 -5.65 14.42
N ASN A 42 13.92 -4.85 13.95
CA ASN A 42 13.65 -3.45 13.63
C ASN A 42 12.90 -3.39 12.30
N ILE A 43 11.63 -2.98 12.33
CA ILE A 43 10.74 -3.03 11.16
C ILE A 43 10.40 -1.60 10.73
N PRO A 44 10.79 -1.17 9.51
CA PRO A 44 10.37 0.11 8.94
C PRO A 44 8.85 0.14 8.71
N GLY A 45 8.24 1.26 9.05
CA GLY A 45 6.80 1.47 8.90
C GLY A 45 6.43 2.86 8.42
N THR A 46 5.23 2.99 7.88
CA THR A 46 4.66 4.27 7.43
C THR A 46 3.39 4.59 8.20
N HIS A 47 3.23 5.87 8.55
CA HIS A 47 2.01 6.42 9.15
C HIS A 47 1.02 6.75 8.04
N ASP A 48 -0.28 6.49 8.23
CA ASP A 48 -1.34 6.68 7.24
C ASP A 48 -0.92 6.32 5.79
N SER A 49 -0.51 5.05 5.61
CA SER A 49 0.26 4.57 4.46
C SER A 49 -0.40 4.82 3.10
N GLY A 50 -1.73 4.93 3.04
CA GLY A 50 -2.47 5.09 1.78
C GLY A 50 -2.75 6.54 1.37
N THR A 51 -2.03 7.53 1.90
CA THR A 51 -2.35 8.96 1.73
C THR A 51 -1.74 9.66 0.52
N LEU A 52 -1.00 8.96 -0.36
CA LEU A 52 -0.38 9.52 -1.57
C LEU A 52 -1.29 10.44 -2.39
N ASN A 53 -2.54 10.02 -2.63
CA ASN A 53 -3.54 10.84 -3.34
C ASN A 53 -4.75 11.15 -2.46
N ILE A 54 -4.48 11.63 -1.25
CA ILE A 54 -5.52 12.11 -0.37
C ILE A 54 -6.16 13.39 -0.92
N GLY A 55 -7.49 13.42 -0.95
CA GLY A 55 -8.23 14.66 -1.22
C GLY A 55 -7.98 15.31 -2.58
N ASN A 56 -7.33 14.62 -3.52
CA ASN A 56 -7.03 15.13 -4.85
C ASN A 56 -8.28 15.01 -5.75
N TYR A 57 -9.34 15.72 -5.38
CA TYR A 57 -10.58 15.76 -6.12
C TYR A 57 -10.43 16.80 -7.23
N ARG A 58 -10.16 16.37 -8.47
CA ARG A 58 -10.28 17.28 -9.62
C ARG A 58 -11.73 17.76 -9.72
N ASN A 59 -12.03 18.83 -9.00
CA ASN A 59 -13.29 19.53 -8.96
C ASN A 59 -13.02 20.80 -9.73
N ASP A 60 -13.37 20.77 -11.01
CA ASP A 60 -13.32 21.90 -11.93
C ASP A 60 -14.35 23.01 -11.55
N ILE A 61 -14.83 23.01 -10.30
CA ILE A 61 -15.97 23.77 -9.78
C ILE A 61 -15.52 24.94 -8.90
N PHE A 62 -14.35 24.85 -8.24
CA PHE A 62 -13.82 25.92 -7.40
C PHE A 62 -12.41 26.31 -7.86
N ASP A 63 -12.19 27.59 -8.19
CA ASP A 63 -10.88 28.18 -8.51
C ASP A 63 -9.91 28.22 -7.29
N PHE A 64 -10.31 27.64 -6.15
CA PHE A 64 -9.49 27.55 -4.95
C PHE A 64 -8.87 26.14 -4.84
N PRO A 65 -7.55 26.01 -4.64
CA PRO A 65 -6.86 24.72 -4.61
C PRO A 65 -7.08 24.01 -3.28
N ILE A 66 -8.33 23.67 -2.96
CA ILE A 66 -8.69 23.00 -1.70
C ILE A 66 -7.96 21.66 -1.56
N ASP A 67 -7.72 20.98 -2.67
CA ASP A 67 -6.93 19.76 -2.74
C ASP A 67 -5.49 19.96 -2.28
N ALA A 68 -4.87 21.10 -2.61
CA ALA A 68 -3.51 21.41 -2.19
C ALA A 68 -3.44 21.61 -0.66
N VAL A 69 -4.43 22.27 -0.09
CA VAL A 69 -4.55 22.43 1.37
C VAL A 69 -4.79 21.07 2.04
N ILE A 70 -5.68 20.25 1.48
CA ILE A 70 -5.97 18.92 2.02
C ILE A 70 -4.73 18.00 1.95
N SER A 71 -3.98 18.04 0.84
CA SER A 71 -2.72 17.31 0.70
C SER A 71 -1.68 17.82 1.70
N GLU A 72 -1.53 19.14 1.87
CA GLU A 72 -0.56 19.74 2.80
C GLU A 72 -0.75 19.28 4.26
N PHE A 73 -1.99 19.10 4.71
CA PHE A 73 -2.29 18.69 6.09
C PHE A 73 -2.61 17.21 6.26
N GLY A 74 -2.88 16.50 5.16
CA GLY A 74 -3.43 15.14 5.19
C GLY A 74 -2.55 14.09 4.50
N GLN A 75 -1.62 14.48 3.63
CA GLN A 75 -0.70 13.58 2.96
C GLN A 75 0.51 13.32 3.85
N THR A 76 0.83 12.05 4.04
CA THR A 76 1.99 11.64 4.85
C THR A 76 2.98 10.79 4.06
N GLN A 77 2.58 10.33 2.88
CA GLN A 77 3.37 9.46 2.00
C GLN A 77 3.41 10.02 0.58
N ASP A 78 4.57 9.93 -0.06
CA ASP A 78 4.78 10.30 -1.47
C ASP A 78 4.93 9.07 -2.39
N LEU A 79 4.78 7.88 -1.82
CA LEU A 79 4.85 6.58 -2.50
C LEU A 79 3.53 5.82 -2.31
N ASP A 80 3.13 5.07 -3.32
CA ASP A 80 1.99 4.15 -3.16
C ASP A 80 2.38 2.93 -2.28
N ILE A 81 1.40 2.08 -1.97
CA ILE A 81 1.63 0.90 -1.12
C ILE A 81 2.67 -0.06 -1.71
N ARG A 82 2.63 -0.32 -3.02
CA ARG A 82 3.61 -1.22 -3.68
C ARG A 82 5.00 -0.60 -3.62
N GLU A 83 5.12 0.68 -3.94
CA GLU A 83 6.40 1.40 -3.90
C GLU A 83 6.97 1.40 -2.49
N GLN A 84 6.17 1.65 -1.45
CA GLN A 84 6.60 1.54 -0.05
C GLN A 84 7.16 0.14 0.25
N LEU A 85 6.49 -0.92 -0.17
CA LEU A 85 6.96 -2.30 0.02
C LEU A 85 8.29 -2.58 -0.74
N GLU A 86 8.41 -2.10 -1.97
CA GLU A 86 9.64 -2.25 -2.77
C GLU A 86 10.83 -1.45 -2.19
N HIS A 87 10.56 -0.45 -1.34
CA HIS A 87 11.57 0.32 -0.58
C HIS A 87 11.73 -0.17 0.88
N GLY A 88 11.30 -1.40 1.19
CA GLY A 88 11.60 -2.05 2.48
C GLY A 88 10.62 -1.79 3.62
N ILE A 89 9.54 -1.03 3.40
CA ILE A 89 8.48 -0.87 4.40
C ILE A 89 7.78 -2.21 4.62
N ARG A 90 7.58 -2.60 5.88
CA ARG A 90 6.86 -3.83 6.26
C ARG A 90 5.79 -3.61 7.33
N TYR A 91 5.66 -2.39 7.86
CA TYR A 91 4.55 -2.00 8.72
C TYR A 91 3.70 -0.91 8.03
N LEU A 92 2.43 -1.20 7.78
CA LEU A 92 1.50 -0.28 7.13
C LEU A 92 0.41 0.14 8.13
N ASP A 93 0.28 1.44 8.39
CA ASP A 93 -0.85 2.02 9.11
C ASP A 93 -1.98 2.33 8.12
N ILE A 94 -2.99 1.46 8.10
CA ILE A 94 -4.12 1.53 7.17
C ILE A 94 -5.36 2.02 7.90
N ARG A 95 -5.83 3.20 7.49
CA ARG A 95 -7.05 3.82 8.01
C ARG A 95 -8.20 3.67 7.02
N ILE A 96 -9.35 3.20 7.52
CA ILE A 96 -10.51 2.89 6.68
C ILE A 96 -11.80 3.59 7.14
N THR A 97 -12.66 3.87 6.18
CA THR A 97 -14.07 4.21 6.40
C THR A 97 -14.97 3.18 5.73
N ILE A 98 -16.08 2.85 6.40
CA ILE A 98 -17.16 2.05 5.81
C ILE A 98 -18.08 2.97 5.01
N LYS A 99 -18.26 2.73 3.71
CA LYS A 99 -19.09 3.62 2.86
C LYS A 99 -20.59 3.42 3.06
N ASN A 100 -21.03 2.18 3.16
CA ASN A 100 -22.45 1.80 3.21
C ASN A 100 -22.62 0.38 3.78
N LYS A 101 -23.87 -0.08 3.86
CA LYS A 101 -24.27 -1.43 4.31
C LYS A 101 -23.77 -2.59 3.41
N ASN A 102 -23.19 -2.30 2.25
CA ASN A 102 -22.58 -3.31 1.39
C ASN A 102 -21.08 -3.50 1.70
N ASP A 103 -20.64 -3.03 2.87
CA ASP A 103 -19.31 -3.32 3.42
C ASP A 103 -18.15 -2.86 2.54
N ILE A 104 -18.38 -1.75 1.82
CA ILE A 104 -17.37 -1.12 0.98
C ILE A 104 -16.41 -0.35 1.89
N LEU A 105 -15.21 -0.89 2.10
CA LEU A 105 -14.14 -0.29 2.90
C LEU A 105 -13.17 0.47 2.00
N TYR A 106 -13.01 1.76 2.22
CA TYR A 106 -12.06 2.59 1.49
C TYR A 106 -11.09 3.31 2.42
N ILE A 107 -9.92 3.64 1.90
CA ILE A 107 -8.84 4.27 2.64
C ILE A 107 -9.16 5.75 2.87
N THR A 108 -8.90 6.21 4.09
CA THR A 108 -9.17 7.58 4.52
C THR A 108 -8.03 8.09 5.40
N HIS A 109 -8.02 9.39 5.68
CA HIS A 109 -7.31 9.95 6.83
C HIS A 109 -8.18 11.07 7.39
N ASN A 110 -8.61 10.96 8.65
CA ASN A 110 -9.50 11.91 9.32
C ASN A 110 -10.79 12.24 8.52
N GLY A 111 -11.37 11.24 7.84
CA GLY A 111 -12.59 11.38 7.06
C GLY A 111 -12.40 11.89 5.62
N VAL A 112 -11.18 12.31 5.25
CA VAL A 112 -10.84 12.65 3.87
C VAL A 112 -10.51 11.38 3.11
N LYS A 113 -11.06 11.22 1.89
CA LYS A 113 -10.89 10.00 1.08
C LYS A 113 -9.53 9.99 0.40
N CYS A 114 -8.92 8.81 0.34
CA CYS A 114 -7.72 8.56 -0.46
C CYS A 114 -8.11 7.92 -1.80
N LEU A 115 -7.46 8.37 -2.88
CA LEU A 115 -7.75 7.96 -4.24
C LEU A 115 -6.66 7.03 -4.77
N LYS A 116 -7.01 6.22 -5.78
CA LYS A 116 -6.04 5.38 -6.46
C LYS A 116 -5.02 6.24 -7.24
N PRO A 117 -3.72 5.92 -7.16
CA PRO A 117 -2.72 6.41 -8.09
C PRO A 117 -3.11 6.20 -9.55
N ILE A 118 -2.84 7.19 -10.40
CA ILE A 118 -3.17 7.19 -11.83
C ILE A 118 -2.57 5.96 -12.55
N HIS A 119 -1.39 5.49 -12.12
CA HIS A 119 -0.74 4.34 -12.75
C HIS A 119 -1.36 2.99 -12.33
N LEU A 120 -2.03 2.89 -11.17
CA LEU A 120 -2.95 1.78 -10.82
C LEU A 120 -4.35 1.98 -11.45
N ASN A 121 -4.53 3.19 -11.96
CA ASN A 121 -5.69 3.90 -12.49
C ASN A 121 -5.98 4.05 -14.00
N PRO A 122 -5.22 3.46 -14.95
CA PRO A 122 -4.96 4.14 -16.23
C PRO A 122 -6.17 4.27 -17.17
N SER A 123 -7.25 3.51 -16.93
CA SER A 123 -8.45 3.47 -17.78
C SER A 123 -9.73 3.93 -17.08
N SER A 124 -9.68 4.38 -15.82
CA SER A 124 -10.89 4.83 -15.14
C SER A 124 -10.77 6.21 -14.51
N ASN A 125 -11.91 6.70 -14.02
CA ASN A 125 -12.07 8.07 -13.54
C ASN A 125 -11.00 8.40 -12.49
N ILE A 126 -10.31 9.53 -12.66
CA ILE A 126 -9.23 10.03 -11.79
C ILE A 126 -9.65 10.17 -10.32
N ASN A 127 -10.95 10.17 -10.05
CA ASN A 127 -11.54 10.23 -8.71
C ASN A 127 -11.94 8.85 -8.13
N THR A 128 -11.26 7.77 -8.52
CA THR A 128 -11.55 6.42 -8.01
C THR A 128 -10.97 6.24 -6.60
N LEU A 129 -11.80 5.81 -5.65
CA LEU A 129 -11.37 5.52 -4.28
C LEU A 129 -10.33 4.41 -4.23
N LEU A 130 -9.33 4.56 -3.36
CA LEU A 130 -8.48 3.47 -2.94
C LEU A 130 -9.26 2.61 -1.93
N TYR A 131 -9.58 1.37 -2.30
CA TYR A 131 -10.28 0.43 -1.44
C TYR A 131 -9.30 -0.40 -0.61
N LEU A 132 -9.76 -0.93 0.53
CA LEU A 132 -8.97 -1.88 1.34
C LEU A 132 -8.57 -3.12 0.51
N SER A 133 -9.44 -3.53 -0.43
CA SER A 133 -9.17 -4.61 -1.37
C SER A 133 -7.92 -4.36 -2.20
N ASP A 134 -7.74 -3.13 -2.68
CA ASP A 134 -6.59 -2.78 -3.51
C ASP A 134 -5.29 -2.87 -2.71
N VAL A 135 -5.30 -2.41 -1.45
CA VAL A 135 -4.16 -2.54 -0.54
C VAL A 135 -3.80 -4.02 -0.33
N PHE A 136 -4.80 -4.89 -0.10
CA PHE A 136 -4.54 -6.32 0.05
C PHE A 136 -4.03 -6.97 -1.23
N ASP A 137 -4.59 -6.64 -2.40
CA ASP A 137 -4.12 -7.17 -3.68
C ASP A 137 -2.64 -6.80 -3.93
N LEU A 138 -2.24 -5.56 -3.60
CA LEU A 138 -0.85 -5.11 -3.68
C LEU A 138 0.06 -5.86 -2.70
N CYS A 139 -0.38 -6.04 -1.45
CA CYS A 139 0.38 -6.78 -0.44
C CYS A 139 0.55 -8.27 -0.81
N ILE A 140 -0.52 -8.92 -1.28
CA ILE A 140 -0.50 -10.33 -1.72
C ILE A 140 0.41 -10.47 -2.94
N SER A 141 0.30 -9.57 -3.91
CA SER A 141 1.18 -9.56 -5.08
C SER A 141 2.66 -9.42 -4.68
N PHE A 142 2.96 -8.54 -3.73
CA PHE A 142 4.31 -8.37 -3.19
C PHE A 142 4.81 -9.65 -2.50
N LEU A 143 4.04 -10.24 -1.58
CA LEU A 143 4.44 -11.45 -0.86
C LEU A 143 4.61 -12.67 -1.78
N ASN A 144 3.82 -12.76 -2.86
CA ASN A 144 4.00 -13.80 -3.88
C ASN A 144 5.34 -13.65 -4.63
N LYS A 145 5.79 -12.41 -4.84
CA LYS A 145 7.08 -12.11 -5.49
C LYS A 145 8.26 -12.19 -4.50
N HIS A 146 8.02 -11.95 -3.22
CA HIS A 146 9.02 -11.87 -2.16
C HIS A 146 8.66 -12.80 -0.99
N PRO A 147 8.74 -14.14 -1.17
CA PRO A 147 8.17 -15.13 -0.25
C PRO A 147 8.88 -15.26 1.11
N THR A 148 9.99 -14.55 1.31
CA THR A 148 10.75 -14.50 2.58
C THR A 148 10.32 -13.34 3.47
N GLU A 149 9.48 -12.44 2.95
CA GLU A 149 9.05 -11.24 3.64
C GLU A 149 7.74 -11.46 4.41
N THR A 150 7.44 -10.54 5.33
CA THR A 150 6.15 -10.49 6.03
C THR A 150 5.66 -9.05 6.11
N ILE A 151 4.35 -8.82 6.03
CA ILE A 151 3.77 -7.49 6.13
C ILE A 151 2.89 -7.44 7.38
N ILE A 152 3.10 -6.42 8.21
CA ILE A 152 2.27 -6.07 9.35
C ILE A 152 1.32 -4.96 8.92
N ILE A 153 0.03 -5.22 8.99
CA ILE A 153 -0.99 -4.20 8.70
C ILE A 153 -1.69 -3.84 10.01
N HIS A 154 -1.52 -2.60 10.43
CA HIS A 154 -2.32 -1.99 11.48
C HIS A 154 -3.58 -1.40 10.85
N LEU A 155 -4.73 -2.02 11.10
CA LEU A 155 -6.00 -1.59 10.55
C LEU A 155 -6.80 -0.82 11.60
N LYS A 156 -7.13 0.44 11.31
CA LYS A 156 -8.00 1.27 12.16
C LYS A 156 -9.15 1.84 11.35
N CYS A 157 -10.33 1.84 11.95
CA CYS A 157 -11.53 2.42 11.35
C CYS A 157 -11.76 3.83 11.89
N ASP A 158 -11.64 4.84 11.03
CA ASP A 158 -11.77 6.26 11.39
C ASP A 158 -13.24 6.71 11.37
N ALA A 159 -14.07 6.17 10.47
CA ALA A 159 -15.49 6.52 10.40
C ALA A 159 -16.39 5.34 9.99
N VAL A 160 -17.60 5.35 10.52
CA VAL A 160 -18.69 4.43 10.18
C VAL A 160 -19.97 5.23 9.91
N PRO A 161 -20.83 4.81 8.97
CA PRO A 161 -22.15 5.41 8.79
C PRO A 161 -22.96 5.27 10.08
N GLU A 162 -23.68 6.32 10.48
CA GLU A 162 -24.50 6.31 11.71
C GLU A 162 -25.48 5.12 11.76
N GLU A 163 -26.06 4.82 10.60
CA GLU A 163 -27.01 3.74 10.36
C GLU A 163 -26.45 2.32 10.57
N LEU A 164 -25.14 2.14 10.60
CA LEU A 164 -24.52 0.84 10.82
C LEU A 164 -24.42 0.48 12.31
N GLY A 165 -24.43 1.45 13.22
CA GLY A 165 -24.19 1.21 14.65
C GLY A 165 -22.75 0.71 14.94
N LYS A 166 -22.28 0.91 16.18
CA LYS A 166 -20.88 0.61 16.55
C LYS A 166 -20.53 -0.88 16.52
N ASP A 167 -21.45 -1.77 16.87
CA ASP A 167 -21.16 -3.20 17.00
C ASP A 167 -21.01 -3.92 15.64
N ASN A 168 -21.70 -3.43 14.61
CA ASN A 168 -21.61 -4.03 13.27
C ASN A 168 -20.27 -3.74 12.58
N LYS A 169 -19.56 -2.67 12.96
CA LYS A 169 -18.30 -2.28 12.30
C LYS A 169 -17.24 -3.37 12.39
N TYR A 170 -17.08 -3.98 13.57
CA TYR A 170 -16.04 -4.99 13.80
C TYR A 170 -16.34 -6.28 13.05
N LYS A 171 -17.62 -6.67 13.01
CA LYS A 171 -18.09 -7.83 12.25
C LYS A 171 -17.76 -7.67 10.76
N ILE A 172 -18.10 -6.51 10.19
CA ILE A 172 -17.87 -6.22 8.77
C ILE A 172 -16.39 -6.21 8.42
N ILE A 173 -15.57 -5.51 9.22
CA ILE A 173 -14.13 -5.44 9.01
C ILE A 173 -13.54 -6.85 9.09
N LYS A 174 -13.94 -7.63 10.10
CA LYS A 174 -13.48 -9.02 10.27
C LYS A 174 -13.87 -9.89 9.08
N GLU A 175 -15.14 -9.90 8.68
CA GLU A 175 -15.62 -10.69 7.53
C GLU A 175 -14.91 -10.31 6.24
N LYS A 176 -14.67 -9.00 6.02
CA LYS A 176 -13.92 -8.52 4.87
C LYS A 176 -12.46 -8.99 4.91
N VAL A 177 -11.75 -8.82 6.03
CA VAL A 177 -10.37 -9.29 6.19
C VAL A 177 -10.28 -10.81 6.00
N GLU A 178 -11.16 -11.57 6.65
CA GLU A 178 -11.22 -13.03 6.51
C GLU A 178 -11.47 -13.47 5.07
N SER A 179 -12.26 -12.72 4.29
CA SER A 179 -12.50 -13.03 2.88
C SER A 179 -11.24 -12.96 2.00
N TYR A 180 -10.28 -12.09 2.33
CA TYR A 180 -8.97 -12.01 1.64
C TYR A 180 -7.98 -13.06 2.12
N CYS A 181 -8.15 -13.55 3.35
CA CYS A 181 -7.19 -14.43 4.00
C CYS A 181 -7.54 -15.91 3.89
N LYS A 182 -8.60 -16.27 3.14
CA LYS A 182 -9.12 -17.65 3.06
C LYS A 182 -8.07 -18.69 2.68
N ASP A 183 -7.03 -18.29 1.97
CA ASP A 183 -5.97 -19.19 1.48
C ASP A 183 -4.57 -18.92 2.07
N ILE A 184 -4.42 -18.13 3.15
CA ILE A 184 -3.07 -17.78 3.61
C ILE A 184 -2.84 -17.77 5.14
N LYS A 185 -1.62 -18.22 5.50
CA LYS A 185 -0.93 -18.28 6.81
C LYS A 185 -0.75 -16.92 7.54
N TYR A 186 -1.63 -15.94 7.32
CA TYR A 186 -1.45 -14.58 7.82
C TYR A 186 -2.35 -14.32 9.04
N ILE A 187 -1.71 -14.10 10.19
CA ILE A 187 -2.38 -13.76 11.44
C ILE A 187 -2.60 -12.25 11.48
N PHE A 188 -3.85 -11.81 11.31
CA PHE A 188 -4.25 -10.45 11.63
C PHE A 188 -4.65 -10.36 13.10
N LYS A 189 -3.97 -9.51 13.87
CA LYS A 189 -4.46 -9.10 15.19
C LYS A 189 -5.15 -7.74 15.04
N LEU A 190 -6.49 -7.75 15.01
CA LEU A 190 -7.27 -6.53 15.13
C LEU A 190 -7.06 -5.98 16.54
N PHE A 191 -6.35 -4.85 16.66
CA PHE A 191 -6.20 -4.16 17.94
C PHE A 191 -7.45 -3.31 18.17
N ASN A 192 -8.32 -3.79 19.07
CA ASN A 192 -9.45 -3.03 19.57
C ASN A 192 -8.93 -2.00 20.59
N ASN A 193 -9.02 -0.71 20.27
CA ASN A 193 -8.99 0.37 21.25
C ASN A 193 -10.39 0.96 21.36
#